data_AF-A0A7S0MFM4-F1
#
_entry.id   AF-A0A7S0MFM4-F1
#
_cell.length_a   1.000
_cell.length_b   1.000
_cell.length_c   1.000
_cell.angle_alpha   90.00
_cell.angle_beta   90.00
_cell.angle_gamma   90.00
#
_symmetry.space_group_name_H-M   'P 1'
#
loop_
_entity.id
_entity.type
_entity.pdbx_description
1 polymer ?
#
loop_
_entity_poly.entity_id
_entity_poly.type
_entity_poly.pdbx_seq_one_letter_code
_entity_poly.pdbx_strand_id
1 'polypeptide(L)'
;ERRDTTPMTIIIYAASTLIDDVNGELYPNPTRQCSKLFECLMSYVFPRSLTKVFAFSYKQIFEPELDGWRVYNPDEEFARMGILNSSAWRVSHVNHEYAACDSYPRKVVVPGGIRDWEIKKALQFRANGRFPVLVWKGPRS
;
A
#
# COMPACT_ATOMS: atom_id res chain seq x y z
N GLU A 1 46.79 -2.90 28.66
CA GLU A 1 45.40 -3.37 28.52
C GLU A 1 45.07 -3.56 27.04
N ARG A 2 44.85 -4.81 26.61
CA ARG A 2 44.34 -5.11 25.26
C ARG A 2 42.84 -4.82 25.27
N ARG A 3 42.38 -3.91 24.42
CA ARG A 3 40.94 -3.75 24.16
C ARG A 3 40.48 -4.98 23.40
N ASP A 4 39.65 -5.78 24.05
CA ASP A 4 38.98 -6.92 23.44
C ASP A 4 38.01 -6.39 22.37
N THR A 5 38.32 -6.62 21.10
CA THR A 5 37.49 -6.22 19.96
C THR A 5 36.86 -7.47 19.37
N THR A 6 35.94 -8.10 20.10
CA THR A 6 35.07 -9.12 19.54
C THR A 6 34.11 -8.46 18.54
N PRO A 7 33.98 -9.00 17.31
CA PRO A 7 33.06 -8.46 16.31
C PRO A 7 31.61 -8.70 16.75
N MET A 8 30.82 -7.62 16.83
CA MET A 8 29.38 -7.71 17.10
C MET A 8 28.62 -7.90 15.79
N THR A 9 27.80 -8.94 15.72
CA THR A 9 26.90 -9.25 14.61
C THR A 9 25.49 -8.76 14.96
N ILE A 10 24.75 -8.23 13.98
CA ILE A 10 23.34 -7.86 14.14
C ILE A 10 22.55 -8.70 13.15
N ILE A 11 21.70 -9.59 13.66
CA ILE A 11 20.82 -10.43 12.83
C ILE A 11 19.46 -9.74 12.69
N ILE A 12 19.09 -9.36 11.47
CA ILE A 12 17.81 -8.71 11.18
C ILE A 12 16.83 -9.79 10.70
N TYR A 13 15.89 -10.21 11.56
CA TYR A 13 14.74 -10.99 11.10
C TYR A 13 13.66 -10.06 10.57
N ALA A 14 13.04 -10.42 9.45
CA ALA A 14 12.11 -9.62 8.66
C ALA A 14 10.83 -9.11 9.39
N ALA A 15 10.65 -9.40 10.69
CA ALA A 15 9.54 -8.89 11.49
C ALA A 15 9.90 -8.54 12.96
N SER A 16 11.11 -8.84 13.43
CA SER A 16 11.54 -8.53 14.80
C SER A 16 13.06 -8.59 14.88
N THR A 17 13.71 -7.47 15.17
CA THR A 17 15.17 -7.46 15.31
C THR A 17 15.56 -7.93 16.71
N LEU A 18 16.12 -9.13 16.79
CA LEU A 18 16.85 -9.62 17.97
C LEU A 18 18.34 -9.44 17.70
N ILE A 19 19.08 -8.87 18.66
CA ILE A 19 20.54 -8.76 18.57
C ILE A 19 21.11 -10.08 19.07
N ASP A 20 21.94 -10.74 18.26
CA ASP A 20 22.57 -12.02 18.57
C ASP A 20 24.04 -11.95 18.14
N ASP A 21 24.95 -12.58 18.91
CA ASP A 21 26.34 -12.72 18.49
C ASP A 21 26.52 -13.94 17.56
N VAL A 22 27.75 -14.19 17.10
CA VAL A 22 28.07 -15.30 16.20
C VAL A 22 27.79 -16.69 16.85
N ASN A 23 27.46 -16.74 18.14
CA ASN A 23 27.31 -17.95 18.94
C ASN A 23 25.92 -18.14 19.58
N GLY A 24 24.94 -17.26 19.35
CA GLY A 24 23.57 -17.48 19.83
C GLY A 24 23.30 -17.04 21.27
N GLU A 25 24.22 -16.33 21.92
CA GLU A 25 24.03 -15.89 23.32
C GLU A 25 23.39 -14.49 23.39
N LEU A 26 22.19 -14.42 23.99
CA LEU A 26 21.52 -13.15 24.31
C LEU A 26 22.28 -12.41 25.43
N TYR A 27 23.00 -11.35 25.09
CA TYR A 27 23.62 -10.48 26.11
C TYR A 27 22.56 -9.63 26.83
N PRO A 28 22.58 -9.56 28.18
CA PRO A 28 21.64 -8.77 28.96
C PRO A 28 21.90 -7.24 28.90
N ASN A 29 22.93 -6.77 28.19
CA ASN A 29 23.17 -5.34 28.01
C ASN A 29 24.08 -5.07 26.80
N PRO A 30 23.56 -4.49 25.69
CA PRO A 30 24.42 -4.03 24.62
C PRO A 30 25.39 -2.96 25.16
N THR A 31 26.68 -3.09 24.85
CA THR A 31 27.66 -2.02 25.07
C THR A 31 27.11 -0.70 24.54
N ARG A 32 27.40 0.43 25.21
CA ARG A 32 26.82 1.77 24.95
C ARG A 32 26.81 2.22 23.48
N GLN A 33 27.70 1.65 22.65
CA GLN A 33 27.79 1.86 21.20
C GLN A 33 26.76 1.04 20.41
N CYS A 34 26.49 -0.21 20.81
CA CYS A 34 25.43 -1.04 20.24
C CYS A 34 24.04 -0.56 20.59
N SER A 35 23.85 0.10 21.74
CA SER A 35 22.57 0.76 22.06
C SER A 35 22.24 1.84 21.03
N LYS A 36 23.21 2.71 20.66
CA LYS A 36 22.99 3.79 19.68
C LYS A 36 22.75 3.28 18.26
N LEU A 37 23.51 2.27 17.82
CA LEU A 37 23.33 1.66 16.49
C LEU A 37 21.97 0.96 16.41
N PHE A 38 21.58 0.22 17.45
CA PHE A 38 20.27 -0.42 17.52
C PHE A 38 19.13 0.59 17.53
N GLU A 39 19.21 1.64 18.36
CA GLU A 39 18.22 2.72 18.39
C GLU A 39 18.08 3.38 17.01
N CYS A 40 19.20 3.65 16.34
CA CYS A 40 19.22 4.19 14.98
C CYS A 40 18.54 3.23 14.00
N LEU A 41 18.95 1.97 13.95
CA LEU A 41 18.39 0.96 13.05
C LEU A 41 16.88 0.80 13.27
N MET A 42 16.42 0.70 14.52
CA MET A 42 15.00 0.56 14.84
C MET A 42 14.19 1.77 14.37
N SER A 43 14.77 2.97 14.42
CA SER A 43 14.11 4.19 13.98
C SER A 43 13.89 4.26 12.46
N TYR A 44 14.78 3.63 11.66
CA TYR A 44 14.70 3.60 10.20
C TYR A 44 13.94 2.38 9.66
N VAL A 45 14.06 1.22 10.31
CA VAL A 45 13.37 -0.02 9.90
C VAL A 45 11.88 0.06 10.24
N PHE A 46 11.53 0.63 11.40
CA PHE A 46 10.14 0.74 11.88
C PHE A 46 9.76 2.20 12.13
N PRO A 47 9.73 3.06 11.10
CA PRO A 47 9.37 4.46 11.26
C PRO A 47 7.92 4.57 11.75
N ARG A 48 7.71 5.35 12.81
CA ARG A 48 6.37 5.56 13.40
C ARG A 48 5.43 6.44 12.57
N SER A 49 5.90 7.02 11.48
CA SER A 49 5.14 7.89 10.58
C SER A 49 5.39 7.50 9.14
N LEU A 50 4.34 7.50 8.32
CA LEU A 50 4.45 7.26 6.88
C LEU A 50 5.40 8.28 6.22
N THR A 51 5.41 9.53 6.66
CA THR A 51 6.32 10.55 6.10
C THR A 51 7.81 10.27 6.30
N LYS A 52 8.14 9.30 7.15
CA LYS A 52 9.51 8.86 7.44
C LYS A 52 9.91 7.58 6.70
N VAL A 53 9.02 6.95 5.92
CA VAL A 53 9.42 5.81 5.10
C VAL A 53 10.33 6.26 3.96
N PHE A 54 11.21 5.37 3.50
CA PHE A 54 12.20 5.67 2.46
C PHE A 54 11.60 6.27 1.18
N ALA A 55 10.37 5.86 0.81
CA ALA A 55 9.67 6.37 -0.37
C ALA A 55 9.53 7.91 -0.42
N PHE A 56 9.44 8.60 0.73
CA PHE A 56 9.35 10.07 0.77
C PHE A 56 10.73 10.76 0.71
N SER A 57 11.80 10.03 1.07
CA SER A 57 13.18 10.53 1.07
C SER A 57 13.92 10.23 -0.22
N TYR A 58 13.50 9.21 -0.98
CA TYR A 58 14.11 8.82 -2.25
C TYR A 58 13.97 9.93 -3.29
N LYS A 59 15.09 10.36 -3.89
CA LYS A 59 15.17 11.49 -4.85
C LYS A 59 15.74 11.10 -6.21
N GLN A 60 15.82 9.81 -6.54
CA GLN A 60 16.24 9.42 -7.88
C GLN A 60 15.25 9.96 -8.91
N ILE A 61 15.80 10.59 -9.95
CA ILE A 61 15.04 11.11 -11.08
C ILE A 61 15.17 10.10 -12.21
N PHE A 62 14.04 9.68 -12.76
CA PHE A 62 13.95 8.82 -13.94
C PHE A 62 13.64 9.66 -15.17
N GLU A 63 13.81 9.09 -16.37
CA GLU A 63 13.37 9.73 -17.60
C GLU A 63 11.88 10.11 -17.51
N PRO A 64 11.46 11.30 -17.97
CA PRO A 64 10.06 11.75 -17.90
C PRO A 64 9.06 10.78 -18.54
N GLU A 65 9.48 10.02 -19.55
CA GLU A 65 8.68 9.01 -20.24
C GLU A 65 8.38 7.79 -19.35
N LEU A 66 9.11 7.60 -18.25
CA LEU A 66 8.95 6.50 -17.29
C LEU A 66 8.18 6.92 -16.03
N ASP A 67 7.23 7.86 -16.15
CA ASP A 67 6.36 8.25 -15.03
C ASP A 67 5.43 7.08 -14.61
N GLY A 68 5.89 6.31 -13.61
CA GLY A 68 5.19 5.16 -13.06
C GLY A 68 3.77 5.46 -12.55
N TRP A 69 3.46 6.72 -12.22
CA TRP A 69 2.12 7.12 -11.78
C TRP A 69 1.09 7.14 -12.90
N ARG A 70 1.53 7.21 -14.17
CA ARG A 70 0.65 7.27 -15.34
C ARG A 70 0.44 5.93 -16.02
N VAL A 71 1.08 4.87 -15.53
CA VAL A 71 0.96 3.50 -16.09
C VAL A 71 -0.49 3.01 -16.08
N TYR A 72 -1.29 3.43 -15.10
CA TYR A 72 -2.69 3.04 -14.98
C TYR A 72 -3.62 4.25 -15.10
N ASN A 73 -4.50 4.20 -16.10
CA ASN A 73 -5.61 5.14 -16.27
C ASN A 73 -6.95 4.38 -16.23
N PRO A 74 -7.82 4.63 -15.22
CA PRO A 74 -9.11 3.96 -15.11
C PRO A 74 -10.00 4.11 -16.35
N ASP A 75 -10.00 5.29 -16.98
CA ASP A 75 -10.88 5.56 -18.13
C ASP A 75 -10.43 4.77 -19.37
N GLU A 76 -9.12 4.67 -19.59
CA GLU A 76 -8.54 3.84 -20.66
C GLU A 76 -8.80 2.36 -20.40
N GLU A 77 -8.68 1.90 -19.15
CA GLU A 77 -8.96 0.52 -18.79
C GLU A 77 -10.46 0.18 -18.97
N PHE A 78 -11.36 1.11 -18.65
CA PHE A 78 -12.78 0.93 -18.90
C PHE A 78 -13.11 0.91 -20.40
N ALA A 79 -12.44 1.74 -21.19
CA ALA A 79 -12.56 1.72 -22.64
C ALA A 79 -12.04 0.40 -23.24
N ARG A 80 -10.89 -0.10 -22.77
CA ARG A 80 -10.30 -1.39 -23.17
C ARG A 80 -11.26 -2.56 -22.94
N MET A 81 -12.02 -2.53 -21.85
CA MET A 81 -13.05 -3.53 -21.54
C MET A 81 -14.38 -3.32 -22.28
N GLY A 82 -14.51 -2.26 -23.08
CA GLY A 82 -15.76 -1.96 -23.81
C GLY A 82 -16.93 -1.60 -22.88
N ILE A 83 -16.64 -1.02 -21.71
CA ILE A 83 -17.66 -0.57 -20.75
C ILE A 83 -18.38 0.67 -21.31
N LEU A 84 -17.64 1.60 -21.90
CA LEU A 84 -18.17 2.86 -22.44
C LEU A 84 -19.07 2.66 -23.67
N ASN A 85 -19.00 1.50 -24.32
CA ASN A 85 -19.75 1.18 -25.54
C ASN A 85 -21.06 0.42 -25.27
N SER A 86 -21.41 0.17 -24.01
CA SER A 86 -22.56 -0.66 -23.63
C SER A 86 -23.45 0.05 -22.62
N SER A 87 -24.77 -0.07 -22.78
CA SER A 87 -25.74 0.42 -21.78
C SER A 87 -25.88 -0.51 -20.57
N ALA A 88 -25.30 -1.71 -20.61
CA ALA A 88 -25.37 -2.67 -19.51
C ALA A 88 -24.55 -2.23 -18.29
N TRP A 89 -23.53 -1.40 -18.50
CA TRP A 89 -22.60 -0.92 -17.47
C TRP A 89 -22.44 0.59 -17.57
N ARG A 90 -22.18 1.25 -16.45
CA ARG A 90 -21.86 2.67 -16.42
C ARG A 90 -20.78 2.96 -15.38
N VAL A 91 -20.00 4.01 -15.64
CA VAL A 91 -19.13 4.61 -14.63
C VAL A 91 -20.01 5.41 -13.66
N SER A 92 -19.86 5.16 -12.37
CA SER A 92 -20.51 5.90 -11.29
C SER A 92 -19.49 6.76 -10.56
N HIS A 93 -19.93 7.96 -10.17
CA HIS A 93 -19.17 8.92 -9.37
C HIS A 93 -19.64 8.93 -7.90
N VAL A 94 -20.44 7.94 -7.48
CA VAL A 94 -20.93 7.82 -6.10
C VAL A 94 -19.81 7.82 -5.06
N ASN A 95 -18.60 7.38 -5.45
CA ASN A 95 -17.43 7.33 -4.58
C ASN A 95 -16.36 8.38 -4.92
N HIS A 96 -16.69 9.46 -5.65
CA HIS A 96 -15.71 10.46 -6.08
C HIS A 96 -14.89 11.08 -4.92
N GLU A 97 -15.52 11.24 -3.77
CA GLU A 97 -14.93 11.78 -2.53
C GLU A 97 -14.67 10.69 -1.48
N TYR A 98 -14.69 9.41 -1.86
CA TYR A 98 -14.48 8.26 -0.95
C TYR A 98 -15.54 8.13 0.17
N ALA A 99 -16.64 8.87 0.09
CA ALA A 99 -17.69 8.87 1.12
C ALA A 99 -18.57 7.61 1.13
N ALA A 100 -18.69 6.92 -0.01
CA ALA A 100 -19.51 5.70 -0.11
C ALA A 100 -18.75 4.47 0.40
N CYS A 101 -17.46 4.35 0.04
CA CYS A 101 -16.53 3.35 0.54
C CYS A 101 -15.10 3.88 0.42
N ASP A 102 -14.45 4.09 1.58
CA ASP A 102 -13.10 4.67 1.68
C ASP A 102 -11.99 3.81 1.04
N SER A 103 -12.20 2.50 1.01
CA SER A 103 -11.28 1.52 0.42
C SER A 103 -11.47 1.28 -1.08
N TYR A 104 -12.45 1.94 -1.72
CA TYR A 104 -12.72 1.83 -3.15
C TYR A 104 -12.11 2.99 -3.94
N PRO A 105 -11.83 2.80 -5.25
CA PRO A 105 -11.39 3.90 -6.11
C PRO A 105 -12.47 4.97 -6.25
N ARG A 106 -12.07 6.17 -6.71
CA ARG A 106 -13.00 7.29 -6.95
C ARG A 106 -14.07 6.98 -8.00
N LYS A 107 -13.67 6.31 -9.07
CA LYS A 107 -14.53 5.87 -10.17
C LYS A 107 -14.77 4.37 -10.02
N VAL A 108 -16.03 3.97 -10.02
CA VAL A 108 -16.44 2.56 -9.97
C VAL A 108 -17.39 2.27 -11.10
N VAL A 109 -17.44 1.02 -11.55
CA VAL A 109 -18.37 0.60 -12.60
C VAL A 109 -19.47 -0.25 -12.00
N VAL A 110 -20.70 0.09 -12.36
CA VAL A 110 -21.94 -0.53 -11.85
C VAL A 110 -22.89 -0.83 -13.01
N PRO A 111 -23.91 -1.69 -12.81
CA PRO A 111 -24.93 -1.91 -13.84
C PRO A 111 -25.62 -0.60 -14.26
N GLY A 112 -25.84 -0.44 -15.57
CA GLY A 112 -26.35 0.80 -16.16
C GLY A 112 -27.73 1.20 -15.66
N GLY A 113 -28.59 0.23 -15.30
CA GLY A 113 -29.94 0.48 -14.78
C GLY A 113 -30.00 0.94 -13.32
N ILE A 114 -28.92 0.82 -12.56
CA ILE A 114 -28.88 1.18 -11.13
C ILE A 114 -28.42 2.62 -11.00
N ARG A 115 -29.14 3.45 -10.24
CA ARG A 115 -28.80 4.85 -9.94
C ARG A 115 -27.97 4.96 -8.65
N ASP A 116 -27.23 6.05 -8.49
CA ASP A 116 -26.32 6.23 -7.34
C ASP A 116 -27.06 6.22 -5.99
N TRP A 117 -28.31 6.69 -5.92
CA TRP A 117 -29.11 6.64 -4.69
C TRP A 117 -29.53 5.21 -4.31
N GLU A 118 -29.64 4.30 -5.27
CA GLU A 118 -29.93 2.89 -5.02
C GLU A 118 -28.68 2.18 -4.47
N ILE A 119 -27.49 2.56 -4.95
CA ILE A 119 -26.21 2.08 -4.41
C ILE A 119 -26.09 2.42 -2.92
N LYS A 120 -26.51 3.64 -2.52
CA LYS A 120 -26.49 4.06 -1.11
C LYS A 120 -27.25 3.11 -0.17
N LYS A 121 -28.32 2.48 -0.67
CA LYS A 121 -29.05 1.45 0.09
C LYS A 121 -28.20 0.19 0.25
N ALA A 122 -27.50 -0.24 -0.81
CA ALA A 122 -26.65 -1.43 -0.78
C ALA A 122 -25.44 -1.31 0.17
N LEU A 123 -24.96 -0.09 0.45
CA LEU A 123 -23.86 0.14 1.38
C LEU A 123 -24.15 -0.44 2.78
N GLN A 124 -25.39 -0.31 3.26
CA GLN A 124 -25.78 -0.72 4.61
C GLN A 124 -25.78 -2.25 4.78
N PHE A 125 -25.89 -3.00 3.68
CA PHE A 125 -25.97 -4.47 3.69
C PHE A 125 -24.62 -5.13 3.39
N ARG A 126 -23.56 -4.35 3.18
CA ARG A 126 -22.21 -4.86 2.87
C ARG A 126 -21.23 -4.41 3.93
N ALA A 127 -20.39 -5.35 4.38
CA ALA A 127 -19.31 -5.04 5.30
C ALA A 127 -18.45 -3.89 4.74
N ASN A 128 -18.22 -2.87 5.58
CA ASN A 128 -17.48 -1.65 5.24
C ASN A 128 -18.00 -0.91 3.99
N GLY A 129 -19.29 -1.05 3.65
CA GLY A 129 -19.87 -0.41 2.47
C GLY A 129 -19.33 -0.92 1.14
N ARG A 130 -18.69 -2.10 1.09
CA ARG A 130 -18.09 -2.67 -0.14
C ARG A 130 -19.17 -3.29 -1.05
N PHE A 131 -19.92 -2.42 -1.70
CA PHE A 131 -20.97 -2.80 -2.66
C PHE A 131 -20.39 -3.46 -3.91
N PRO A 132 -21.13 -4.35 -4.61
CA PRO A 132 -20.66 -4.97 -5.84
C PRO A 132 -20.28 -3.92 -6.90
N VAL A 133 -19.07 -4.05 -7.44
CA VAL A 133 -18.56 -3.26 -8.57
C VAL A 133 -18.00 -4.19 -9.62
N LEU A 134 -18.04 -3.78 -10.88
CA LEU A 134 -17.43 -4.53 -11.98
C LEU A 134 -15.90 -4.48 -11.82
N VAL A 135 -15.28 -5.67 -11.85
CA VAL A 135 -13.80 -5.81 -11.85
C VAL A 135 -13.29 -6.17 -13.24
N TRP A 136 -14.04 -6.99 -13.98
CA TRP A 136 -13.65 -7.43 -15.31
C TRP A 136 -14.88 -7.74 -16.16
N LYS A 137 -14.80 -7.42 -17.46
CA LYS A 137 -15.77 -7.80 -18.48
C LYS A 137 -15.05 -8.56 -19.59
N GLY A 138 -15.63 -9.67 -20.01
CA GLY A 138 -15.09 -10.48 -21.10
C GLY A 138 -15.28 -9.81 -22.46
N PRO A 139 -14.42 -10.08 -23.45
CA PRO A 139 -14.59 -9.51 -24.80
C PRO A 139 -15.88 -9.94 -25.51
N ARG A 140 -16.47 -11.07 -25.09
CA ARG A 140 -17.65 -11.70 -25.71
C ARG A 140 -18.94 -11.56 -24.88
N SER A 141 -18.89 -10.82 -23.78
CA SER A 141 -20.02 -10.59 -22.88
C SER A 141 -20.76 -9.29 -23.16
#